data_AF-A0A351C2E5-F1
#
_entry.id   AF-A0A351C2E5-F1
#
_cell.length_a   1.000
_cell.length_b   1.000
_cell.length_c   1.000
_cell.angle_alpha   90.00
_cell.angle_beta   90.00
_cell.angle_gamma   90.00
#
_symmetry.space_group_name_H-M   'P 1'
#
loop_
_entity.id
_entity.type
_entity.pdbx_description
1 polymer ?
#
loop_
_entity_poly.entity_id
_entity_poly.type
_entity_poly.pdbx_seq_one_letter_code
_entity_poly.pdbx_strand_id
1 'polypeptide(L)'
;NAAGSIGGVAVIDVSNPENPVKLGEWTTEYVHDCRVLNDTIWASNIYSGKVSIINASNKSSLQFVRNFQAYPQPVVSTHNSAFTSDRKYLYTTNEISSP
;
A
#
# COMPACT_ATOMS: atom_id res chain seq x y z
N ASN A 1 6.34 -0.10 -24.05
CA ASN A 1 4.86 0.01 -24.03
C ASN A 1 4.37 -0.17 -22.60
N ALA A 2 4.49 0.86 -21.76
CA ALA A 2 3.90 0.89 -20.43
C ALA A 2 2.52 1.53 -20.55
N ALA A 3 1.50 0.73 -20.86
CA ALA A 3 0.12 1.17 -20.68
C ALA A 3 -0.05 1.55 -19.21
N GLY A 4 -0.61 2.74 -18.96
CA GLY A 4 -0.58 3.44 -17.68
C GLY A 4 -0.76 2.55 -16.46
N SER A 5 0.34 2.33 -15.74
CA SER A 5 0.28 1.82 -14.38
C SER A 5 -0.49 2.86 -13.56
N ILE A 6 -1.55 2.42 -12.89
CA ILE A 6 -2.38 3.24 -12.00
C ILE A 6 -1.53 3.75 -10.81
N GLY A 7 -0.25 3.39 -10.69
CA GLY A 7 0.51 3.40 -9.45
C GLY A 7 0.10 2.20 -8.60
N GLY A 8 0.96 1.73 -7.71
CA GLY A 8 0.70 0.50 -6.96
C GLY A 8 1.93 0.01 -6.20
N VAL A 9 1.96 -1.28 -5.90
CA VAL A 9 3.07 -1.93 -5.21
C VAL A 9 3.85 -2.79 -6.20
N ALA A 10 5.17 -2.68 -6.21
CA ALA A 10 6.06 -3.63 -6.86
C ALA A 10 6.85 -4.40 -5.79
N VAL A 11 6.97 -5.72 -5.96
CA VAL A 11 7.79 -6.56 -5.10
C VAL A 11 9.10 -6.83 -5.81
N ILE A 12 10.20 -6.40 -5.21
CA ILE A 12 11.55 -6.47 -5.76
C ILE A 12 12.39 -7.35 -4.83
N ASP A 13 13.04 -8.37 -5.38
CA ASP A 13 14.12 -9.10 -4.72
C ASP A 13 15.39 -8.26 -4.77
N VAL A 14 15.97 -8.01 -3.59
CA VAL A 14 17.19 -7.22 -3.40
C VAL A 14 18.29 -8.05 -2.72
N SER A 15 18.20 -9.38 -2.78
CA SER A 15 19.24 -10.30 -2.30
C SER A 15 20.60 -10.05 -2.95
N ASN A 16 20.60 -9.62 -4.22
CA ASN A 16 21.72 -8.93 -4.84
C ASN A 16 21.35 -7.44 -5.04
N PRO A 17 21.87 -6.51 -4.21
CA PRO A 17 21.49 -5.09 -4.30
C PRO A 17 22.04 -4.39 -5.57
N GLU A 18 23.09 -4.93 -6.20
CA GLU A 18 23.61 -4.40 -7.46
C GLU A 18 22.77 -4.85 -8.67
N ASN A 19 21.97 -5.91 -8.51
CA ASN A 19 21.11 -6.46 -9.56
C ASN A 19 19.73 -6.86 -9.01
N PRO A 20 18.88 -5.88 -8.65
CA PRO A 20 17.55 -6.15 -8.13
C PRO A 20 16.62 -6.76 -9.18
N VAL A 21 15.76 -7.70 -8.77
CA VAL A 21 14.86 -8.44 -9.67
C VAL A 21 13.41 -8.21 -9.28
N LYS A 22 12.56 -7.75 -10.21
CA LYS A 22 11.12 -7.65 -9.96
C LYS A 22 10.48 -9.03 -9.92
N LEU A 23 9.84 -9.36 -8.81
CA LEU A 23 9.12 -10.63 -8.61
C LEU A 23 7.65 -10.54 -8.99
N GLY A 24 7.00 -9.42 -8.68
CA GLY A 24 5.57 -9.24 -8.87
C GLY A 24 5.11 -7.80 -8.67
N GLU A 25 3.82 -7.57 -8.85
CA GLU A 25 3.18 -6.27 -8.62
C GLU A 25 1.70 -6.39 -8.25
N TRP A 26 1.18 -5.34 -7.65
CA TRP A 26 -0.24 -5.12 -7.41
C TRP A 26 -0.59 -3.72 -7.91
N THR A 27 -1.42 -3.66 -8.94
CA THR A 27 -1.72 -2.43 -9.70
C THR A 27 -3.23 -2.10 -9.71
N THR A 28 -4.00 -2.70 -8.80
CA THR A 28 -5.46 -2.53 -8.74
C THR A 28 -5.88 -1.11 -8.31
N GLU A 29 -5.12 -0.45 -7.45
CA GLU A 29 -5.33 0.95 -7.07
C GLU A 29 -3.99 1.69 -6.93
N TYR A 30 -4.01 3.02 -7.09
CA TYR A 30 -2.87 3.87 -6.75
C TYR A 30 -2.53 3.74 -5.27
N VAL A 31 -1.26 3.51 -4.96
CA VAL A 31 -0.73 3.44 -3.60
C VAL A 31 0.24 4.60 -3.40
N HIS A 32 -0.07 5.46 -2.44
CA HIS A 32 0.75 6.64 -2.13
C HIS A 32 1.92 6.27 -1.21
N ASP A 33 1.65 5.47 -0.19
CA ASP A 33 2.64 4.85 0.70
C ASP A 33 2.10 3.50 1.20
N CYS A 34 2.98 2.63 1.71
CA CYS A 34 2.57 1.38 2.34
C CYS A 34 3.41 1.01 3.56
N ARG A 35 2.80 0.26 4.47
CA ARG A 35 3.51 -0.45 5.54
C ARG A 35 3.45 -1.94 5.30
N VAL A 36 4.61 -2.58 5.35
CA VAL A 36 4.75 -4.03 5.23
C VAL A 36 5.01 -4.61 6.61
N LEU A 37 4.23 -5.62 6.98
CA LEU A 37 4.44 -6.39 8.19
C LEU A 37 4.39 -7.88 7.86
N ASN A 38 5.54 -8.56 7.98
CA ASN A 38 5.75 -9.90 7.42
C ASN A 38 5.39 -9.91 5.93
N ASP A 39 4.33 -10.64 5.56
CA ASP A 39 3.81 -10.75 4.20
C ASP A 39 2.49 -10.00 3.99
N THR A 40 2.10 -9.11 4.92
CA THR A 40 0.90 -8.28 4.74
C THR A 40 1.31 -6.85 4.42
N ILE A 41 0.77 -6.32 3.32
CA ILE A 41 0.97 -4.94 2.90
C ILE A 41 -0.29 -4.14 3.24
N TRP A 42 -0.11 -3.03 3.94
CA TRP A 42 -1.14 -2.05 4.27
C TRP A 42 -0.88 -0.82 3.42
N ALA A 43 -1.61 -0.72 2.32
CA ALA A 43 -1.42 0.26 1.27
C ALA A 43 -2.37 1.45 1.45
N SER A 44 -1.81 2.65 1.53
CA SER A 44 -2.55 3.90 1.67
C SER A 44 -2.98 4.38 0.29
N ASN A 45 -4.27 4.29 0.00
CA ASN A 45 -4.85 4.65 -1.29
C ASN A 45 -5.38 6.07 -1.23
N ILE A 46 -4.50 7.06 -1.47
CA ILE A 46 -4.81 8.48 -1.22
C ILE A 46 -6.08 8.94 -1.95
N TYR A 47 -6.23 8.59 -3.23
CA TYR A 47 -7.35 9.03 -4.06
C TYR A 47 -8.68 8.34 -3.76
N SER A 48 -8.68 7.20 -3.07
CA SER A 48 -9.91 6.53 -2.62
C SER A 48 -10.20 6.76 -1.14
N GLY A 49 -9.25 7.33 -0.38
CA GLY A 49 -9.36 7.53 1.07
C GLY A 49 -9.33 6.20 1.86
N LYS A 50 -8.86 5.12 1.23
CA LYS A 50 -8.86 3.78 1.82
C LYS A 50 -7.48 3.34 2.27
N VAL A 51 -7.47 2.32 3.12
CA VAL A 51 -6.32 1.44 3.30
C VAL A 51 -6.66 0.06 2.74
N SER A 52 -5.90 -0.40 1.75
CA SER A 52 -5.99 -1.76 1.22
C SER A 52 -5.05 -2.69 1.97
N ILE A 53 -5.54 -3.89 2.28
CA ILE A 53 -4.78 -4.98 2.89
C ILE A 53 -4.53 -6.01 1.81
N ILE A 54 -3.26 -6.31 1.56
CA ILE A 54 -2.80 -7.19 0.48
C ILE A 54 -1.92 -8.28 1.09
N ASN A 55 -2.19 -9.54 0.74
CA ASN A 55 -1.35 -10.66 1.07
C ASN A 55 -0.25 -10.82 0.01
N ALA A 56 1.00 -10.78 0.46
CA ALA A 56 2.20 -10.89 -0.34
C ALA A 56 2.97 -12.20 -0.06
N SER A 57 2.34 -13.24 0.53
CA SER A 57 3.02 -14.50 0.82
C SER A 57 3.65 -15.12 -0.43
N ASN A 58 2.91 -15.10 -1.56
CA ASN A 58 3.46 -15.34 -2.88
C ASN A 58 3.94 -14.02 -3.52
N LYS A 59 5.26 -13.84 -3.63
CA LYS A 59 5.90 -12.59 -4.08
C LYS A 59 5.66 -12.27 -5.56
N SER A 60 5.30 -13.27 -6.38
CA SER A 60 4.95 -13.07 -7.79
C SER A 60 3.44 -12.94 -8.04
N SER A 61 2.61 -13.12 -7.00
CA SER A 61 1.15 -13.07 -7.12
C SER A 61 0.51 -12.51 -5.85
N LEU A 62 0.54 -11.19 -5.72
CA LEU A 62 -0.10 -10.46 -4.62
C LEU A 62 -1.62 -10.61 -4.66
N GLN A 63 -2.22 -10.87 -3.51
CA GLN A 63 -3.67 -11.11 -3.39
C GLN A 63 -4.33 -10.02 -2.55
N PHE A 64 -5.37 -9.40 -3.09
CA PHE A 64 -6.22 -8.49 -2.33
C PHE A 64 -6.96 -9.26 -1.21
N VAL A 65 -6.94 -8.73 0.01
CA VAL A 65 -7.65 -9.31 1.16
C VAL A 65 -8.94 -8.53 1.42
N ARG A 66 -8.80 -7.23 1.69
CA ARG A 66 -9.92 -6.30 1.93
C ARG A 66 -9.41 -4.86 1.95
N ASN A 67 -10.33 -3.90 2.02
CA ASN A 67 -10.01 -2.51 2.34
C ASN A 67 -10.99 -1.94 3.36
N PHE A 68 -10.65 -0.80 3.94
CA PHE A 68 -11.55 0.01 4.75
C PHE A 68 -11.30 1.49 4.50
N GLN A 69 -12.34 2.30 4.70
CA GLN A 69 -12.26 3.74 4.60
C GLN A 69 -11.49 4.29 5.81
N ALA A 70 -10.42 5.06 5.60
CA ALA A 70 -9.63 5.65 6.68
C ALA A 70 -10.27 6.93 7.24
N TYR A 71 -10.98 7.69 6.39
CA TYR A 71 -11.66 8.93 6.74
C TYR A 71 -13.12 8.94 6.27
N PRO A 72 -14.06 9.52 7.03
CA PRO A 72 -15.44 9.66 6.56
C PRO A 72 -15.50 10.27 5.16
N GLN A 73 -16.34 9.71 4.29
CA GLN A 73 -16.57 10.29 2.98
C GLN A 73 -17.10 11.73 3.12
N PRO A 74 -16.72 12.65 2.22
CA PRO A 74 -15.99 12.44 0.97
C PRO A 74 -14.46 12.60 1.08
N VAL A 75 -13.84 12.53 2.26
CA VAL A 75 -12.40 12.78 2.43
C VAL A 75 -11.56 11.67 1.76
N VAL A 76 -10.70 12.08 0.82
CA VAL A 76 -9.77 11.21 0.10
C VAL A 76 -8.35 11.74 0.26
N SER A 77 -7.68 11.33 1.34
CA SER A 77 -6.33 11.80 1.63
C SER A 77 -5.56 10.88 2.59
N THR A 78 -5.66 9.57 2.35
CA THR A 78 -4.88 8.58 3.11
C THR A 78 -3.45 8.55 2.59
N HIS A 79 -2.57 9.28 3.27
CA HIS A 79 -1.19 9.51 2.85
C HIS A 79 -0.28 8.34 3.23
N ASN A 80 -0.07 8.13 4.52
CA ASN A 80 0.70 6.99 5.03
C ASN A 80 0.03 6.34 6.24
N SER A 81 0.62 5.24 6.68
CA SER A 81 0.18 4.53 7.88
C SER A 81 1.34 4.10 8.76
N ALA A 82 1.08 3.79 10.03
CA ALA A 82 2.05 3.23 10.97
C ALA A 82 1.35 2.42 12.07
N PHE A 83 1.94 1.30 12.47
CA PHE A 83 1.41 0.50 13.57
C PHE A 83 1.87 1.01 14.93
N THR A 84 0.97 0.90 15.91
CA THR A 84 1.35 0.85 17.32
C THR A 84 2.26 -0.36 17.60
N SER A 85 3.11 -0.26 18.63
CA SER A 85 4.06 -1.32 18.97
C SER A 85 3.39 -2.64 19.35
N ASP A 86 2.21 -2.58 19.97
CA ASP A 86 1.37 -3.74 20.30
C ASP A 86 0.47 -4.22 19.13
N ARG A 87 0.54 -3.53 17.98
CA ARG A 87 -0.17 -3.82 16.73
C ARG A 87 -1.70 -3.81 16.85
N LYS A 88 -2.26 -3.19 17.89
CA LYS A 88 -3.72 -3.09 18.03
C LYS A 88 -4.33 -1.99 17.17
N TYR A 89 -3.55 -0.94 16.91
CA TYR A 89 -4.00 0.21 16.13
C TYR A 89 -3.05 0.49 14.97
N LEU A 90 -3.64 0.93 13.86
CA LEU A 90 -2.97 1.54 12.73
C LEU A 90 -3.31 3.03 12.75
N TYR A 91 -2.30 3.88 12.84
CA TYR A 91 -2.45 5.31 12.60
C TYR A 91 -2.37 5.57 11.10
N THR A 92 -3.19 6.48 10.61
CA THR A 92 -3.10 7.03 9.25
C THR A 92 -2.91 8.54 9.34
N THR A 93 -2.21 9.13 8.37
CA THR A 93 -2.07 10.58 8.26
C THR A 93 -2.93 11.12 7.12
N ASN A 94 -3.44 12.34 7.32
CA ASN A 94 -4.32 13.03 6.40
C ASN A 94 -3.50 14.10 5.68
N GLU A 95 -3.33 13.99 4.36
CA GLU A 95 -2.61 14.97 3.54
C GLU A 95 -3.59 16.00 2.96
N ILE A 96 -4.06 16.90 3.82
CA ILE A 96 -4.86 18.05 3.40
C ILE A 96 -3.96 19.26 3.20
N SER A 97 -4.27 20.05 2.17
CA SER A 97 -3.54 21.29 1.84
C SER A 97 -3.80 22.45 2.80
N SER A 98 -4.82 22.33 3.67
CA SER A 98 -5.14 23.29 4.73
C SER A 98 -5.62 22.53 5.97
N PRO A 99 -5.16 22.89 7.18
CA PRO A 99 -5.62 22.30 8.44
C PRO A 99 -7.07 22.67 8.78
#